data_AF-A0A9D9RTV7-F1
#
_entry.id   AF-A0A9D9RTV7-F1
#
_cell.length_a   1.000
_cell.length_b   1.000
_cell.length_c   1.000
_cell.angle_alpha   90.00
_cell.angle_beta   90.00
_cell.angle_gamma   90.00
#
_symmetry.space_group_name_H-M   'P 1'
#
loop_
_entity.id
_entity.type
_entity.pdbx_description
1 polymer ?
#
loop_
_entity_poly.entity_id
_entity_poly.type
_entity_poly.pdbx_seq_one_letter_code
_entity_poly.pdbx_strand_id
1 'polypeptide(L)'
;MEIEIISRDCWFKVVEMLQQNWALLEPNKEKSGLVLYFISDTSGIFDQIEFDNSVEAERQLWLNGFGKYAEDKQAQGFISPPPSPFHKSNHPNGAIYSSGRYWNSR
;
A
#
# COMPACT_ATOMS: atom_id res chain seq x y z
N MET A 1 8.97 12.59 -9.84
CA MET A 1 7.60 13.14 -9.79
C MET A 1 7.02 12.74 -8.46
N GLU A 2 6.68 13.72 -7.64
CA GLU A 2 6.09 13.49 -6.32
C GLU A 2 4.59 13.19 -6.47
N ILE A 3 4.09 12.31 -5.61
CA ILE A 3 2.67 11.96 -5.52
C ILE A 3 2.21 12.39 -4.13
N GLU A 4 1.22 13.26 -4.11
CA GLU A 4 0.56 13.68 -2.88
C GLU A 4 -0.52 12.66 -2.50
N ILE A 5 -0.29 11.97 -1.39
CA ILE A 5 -1.25 11.07 -0.73
C ILE A 5 -1.59 11.71 0.62
N ILE A 6 -2.87 11.96 0.85
CA ILE A 6 -3.38 12.64 2.05
C ILE A 6 -3.71 11.63 3.14
N SER A 7 -4.14 10.43 2.73
CA SER A 7 -4.51 9.33 3.62
C SER A 7 -3.41 8.99 4.63
N ARG A 8 -3.82 8.75 5.87
CA ARG A 8 -2.95 8.35 7.00
C ARG A 8 -3.24 6.93 7.48
N ASP A 9 -4.25 6.28 6.91
CA ASP A 9 -4.68 4.93 7.29
C ASP A 9 -3.75 3.89 6.67
N CYS A 10 -2.58 3.75 7.28
CA CYS A 10 -1.51 2.89 6.79
C CYS A 10 -1.83 1.42 7.02
N TRP A 11 -1.67 0.65 5.95
CA TRP A 11 -1.62 -0.80 5.98
C TRP A 11 -0.18 -1.25 5.77
N PHE A 12 0.18 -2.39 6.36
CA PHE A 12 1.52 -2.93 6.18
C PHE A 12 1.49 -4.45 6.08
N LYS A 13 2.51 -4.99 5.41
CA LYS A 13 2.82 -6.40 5.35
C LYS A 13 4.33 -6.58 5.46
N VAL A 14 4.76 -7.43 6.38
CA VAL A 14 6.17 -7.86 6.46
C VAL A 14 6.42 -8.85 5.33
N VAL A 15 7.38 -8.55 4.45
CA VAL A 15 7.67 -9.38 3.26
C VAL A 15 8.97 -10.18 3.42
N GLU A 16 9.97 -9.59 4.07
CA GLU A 16 11.24 -10.24 4.42
C GLU A 16 11.75 -9.69 5.76
N MET A 17 12.91 -10.17 6.21
CA MET A 17 13.56 -9.67 7.42
C MET A 17 13.83 -8.17 7.28
N LEU A 18 13.17 -7.37 8.13
CA LEU A 18 13.25 -5.90 8.15
C LEU A 18 12.77 -5.19 6.88
N GLN A 19 12.01 -5.85 6.00
CA GLN A 19 11.38 -5.20 4.85
C GLN A 19 9.86 -5.20 4.99
N GLN A 20 9.26 -4.05 4.76
CA GLN A 20 7.80 -3.90 4.78
C GLN A 20 7.30 -3.31 3.47
N ASN A 21 6.16 -3.83 3.04
CA ASN A 21 5.36 -3.20 2.01
C ASN A 21 4.21 -2.47 2.69
N TRP A 22 4.14 -1.17 2.45
CA TRP A 22 3.09 -0.31 2.95
C TRP A 22 1.99 -0.14 1.91
N ALA A 23 0.79 0.14 2.37
CA ALA A 23 -0.36 0.38 1.53
C ALA A 23 -1.18 1.58 2.06
N LEU A 24 -1.58 2.46 1.14
CA LEU A 24 -2.45 3.60 1.43
C LEU A 24 -3.59 3.67 0.41
N LEU A 25 -4.82 3.78 0.90
CA LEU A 25 -6.00 4.03 0.08
C LEU A 25 -6.24 5.53 -0.04
N GLU A 26 -6.35 6.00 -1.28
CA GLU A 26 -6.63 7.40 -1.59
C GLU A 26 -7.81 7.46 -2.58
N PRO A 27 -8.72 8.44 -2.47
CA PRO A 27 -9.71 8.71 -3.50
C PRO A 27 -9.05 8.94 -4.86
N ASN A 28 -9.59 8.34 -5.91
CA ASN A 28 -9.10 8.60 -7.26
C ASN A 28 -9.48 10.03 -7.68
N LYS A 29 -8.47 10.86 -8.04
CA LYS A 29 -8.69 12.27 -8.43
C LYS A 29 -9.33 12.42 -9.81
N GLU A 30 -9.23 11.41 -10.67
CA GLU A 30 -9.68 11.47 -12.07
C GLU A 30 -10.96 10.66 -12.34
N LYS A 31 -11.24 9.66 -11.50
CA LYS A 31 -12.38 8.74 -11.65
C LYS A 31 -13.13 8.57 -10.33
N SER A 32 -14.37 8.11 -10.39
CA SER A 32 -15.05 7.57 -9.21
C SER A 32 -14.32 6.30 -8.74
N GLY A 33 -14.00 6.23 -7.44
CA GLY A 33 -13.36 5.06 -6.82
C GLY A 33 -12.16 5.43 -5.95
N LEU A 34 -11.32 4.45 -5.67
CA LEU A 34 -10.09 4.58 -4.89
C LEU A 34 -8.90 4.03 -5.67
N VAL A 35 -7.72 4.51 -5.32
CA VAL A 35 -6.44 3.95 -5.72
C VAL A 35 -5.75 3.45 -4.44
N LEU A 36 -5.41 2.17 -4.44
CA LEU A 36 -4.53 1.57 -3.46
C LEU A 36 -3.09 1.72 -3.95
N TYR A 37 -2.28 2.50 -3.24
CA TYR A 37 -0.86 2.64 -3.53
C TYR A 37 -0.03 1.71 -2.66
N PHE A 38 0.93 1.01 -3.26
CA PHE A 38 1.91 0.21 -2.55
C PHE A 38 3.25 0.94 -2.49
N ILE A 39 3.79 1.07 -1.28
CA ILE A 39 4.88 1.98 -0.96
C ILE A 39 5.98 1.21 -0.24
N SER A 40 7.23 1.42 -0.64
CA SER A 40 8.40 0.89 0.06
C SER A 40 8.69 1.68 1.34
N ASP A 41 9.54 1.14 2.21
CA ASP A 41 10.06 1.85 3.38
C ASP A 41 10.76 3.18 3.05
N THR A 42 11.21 3.34 1.80
CA THR A 42 11.86 4.56 1.28
C THR A 42 10.89 5.56 0.63
N SER A 43 9.58 5.42 0.87
CA SER A 43 8.53 6.29 0.32
C SER A 43 8.36 6.20 -1.20
N GLY A 44 8.89 5.14 -1.82
CA GLY A 44 8.75 4.86 -3.24
C GLY A 44 7.47 4.10 -3.53
N ILE A 45 6.54 4.70 -4.27
CA ILE A 45 5.35 4.02 -4.80
C ILE A 45 5.80 3.12 -5.93
N PHE A 46 5.73 1.81 -5.71
CA PHE A 46 6.21 0.81 -6.66
C PHE A 46 5.10 0.06 -7.40
N ASP A 47 3.86 0.18 -6.92
CA ASP A 47 2.69 -0.41 -7.56
C ASP A 47 1.39 0.29 -7.13
N GLN A 48 0.31 0.09 -7.88
CA GLN A 48 -1.02 0.60 -7.55
C GLN A 48 -2.14 -0.28 -8.11
N ILE A 49 -3.28 -0.34 -7.43
CA ILE A 49 -4.50 -1.01 -7.90
C ILE A 49 -5.70 -0.08 -7.75
N GLU A 50 -6.56 0.01 -8.75
CA GLU A 50 -7.82 0.76 -8.69
C GLU A 50 -8.94 -0.11 -8.11
N PHE A 51 -9.79 0.49 -7.28
CA PHE A 51 -10.96 -0.15 -6.66
C PHE A 51 -12.19 0.74 -6.78
N ASP A 52 -13.37 0.13 -6.91
CA ASP A 52 -14.64 0.87 -6.99
C ASP A 52 -15.07 1.44 -5.63
N ASN A 53 -14.73 0.75 -4.53
CA ASN A 53 -15.12 1.15 -3.18
C ASN A 53 -14.11 0.69 -2.12
N SER A 54 -14.13 1.34 -0.95
CA SER A 54 -13.16 1.11 0.11
C SER A 54 -13.34 -0.25 0.77
N VAL A 55 -14.58 -0.74 0.89
CA VAL A 55 -14.89 -2.04 1.53
C VAL A 55 -14.19 -3.18 0.81
N GLU A 56 -14.27 -3.21 -0.52
CA GLU A 56 -13.58 -4.24 -1.32
C GLU A 56 -12.06 -4.09 -1.24
N ALA A 57 -11.54 -2.86 -1.26
CA ALA A 57 -10.11 -2.62 -1.17
C ALA A 57 -9.52 -3.07 0.18
N GLU A 58 -10.17 -2.73 1.29
CA GLU A 58 -9.80 -3.17 2.63
C GLU A 58 -9.92 -4.70 2.78
N ARG A 59 -10.98 -5.30 2.23
CA ARG A 59 -11.14 -6.75 2.21
C ARG A 59 -9.99 -7.43 1.47
N GLN A 60 -9.60 -6.93 0.29
CA GLN A 60 -8.49 -7.53 -0.45
C GLN A 60 -7.14 -7.32 0.23
N LEU A 61 -6.91 -6.18 0.90
CA LEU A 61 -5.73 -5.98 1.73
C LEU A 61 -5.61 -7.07 2.81
N TRP A 62 -6.68 -7.30 3.58
CA TRP A 62 -6.72 -8.36 4.58
C TRP A 62 -6.45 -9.74 3.99
N LEU A 63 -7.12 -10.11 2.89
CA LEU A 63 -6.94 -11.41 2.24
C LEU A 63 -5.52 -11.62 1.71
N ASN A 64 -4.82 -10.54 1.34
CA ASN A 64 -3.45 -10.58 0.86
C ASN A 64 -2.39 -10.39 1.97
N GLY A 65 -2.82 -10.43 3.24
CA GLY A 65 -1.95 -10.44 4.41
C GLY A 65 -1.46 -9.07 4.85
N PHE A 66 -2.14 -7.99 4.47
CA PHE A 66 -1.91 -6.66 5.02
C PHE A 66 -2.75 -6.46 6.28
N GLY A 67 -2.16 -5.83 7.30
CA GLY A 67 -2.84 -5.43 8.53
C GLY A 67 -2.86 -3.91 8.69
N LYS A 68 -3.84 -3.39 9.43
CA LYS A 68 -3.93 -1.97 9.80
C LYS A 68 -2.84 -1.63 10.82
N TYR A 69 -1.94 -0.73 10.45
CA TYR A 69 -0.83 -0.31 11.33
C TYR A 69 -1.34 0.33 12.64
N ALA A 70 -2.41 1.13 12.56
CA ALA A 70 -3.00 1.79 13.71
C ALA A 70 -3.51 0.81 14.79
N GLU A 71 -3.83 -0.43 14.41
CA GLU A 71 -4.38 -1.46 15.29
C GLU A 71 -3.30 -2.37 15.90
N ASP A 72 -2.09 -2.37 15.33
CA ASP A 72 -0.97 -3.21 15.79
C ASP A 72 0.03 -2.42 16.65
N LYS A 73 -0.21 -2.43 17.97
CA LYS A 73 0.68 -1.79 18.95
C LYS A 73 2.08 -2.39 18.99
N GLN A 74 2.23 -3.66 18.63
CA GLN A 74 3.54 -4.31 18.62
C GLN A 74 4.34 -3.77 17.44
N ALA A 75 3.75 -3.73 16.25
CA ALA A 75 4.39 -3.16 15.05
C ALA A 75 4.82 -1.70 15.27
N GLN A 76 3.99 -0.89 15.93
CA GLN A 76 4.31 0.50 16.28
C GLN A 76 5.58 0.68 17.14
N GLY A 77 6.03 -0.38 17.83
CA GLY A 77 7.28 -0.36 18.60
C GLY A 77 8.55 -0.59 17.77
N PHE A 78 8.43 -1.08 16.53
CA PHE A 78 9.57 -1.52 15.73
C PHE A 78 9.63 -0.91 14.33
N ILE A 79 8.50 -0.56 13.74
CA ILE A 79 8.41 -0.01 12.39
C ILE A 79 7.62 1.30 12.40
N SER A 80 7.92 2.19 11.46
CA SER A 80 7.19 3.44 11.25
C SER A 80 6.74 3.55 9.80
N PRO A 81 5.56 4.12 9.51
CA PRO A 81 5.14 4.35 8.14
C PRO A 81 6.12 5.24 7.38
N PRO A 82 6.26 5.05 6.05
CA PRO A 82 7.16 5.84 5.23
C PRO A 82 6.75 7.33 5.25
N PRO A 83 7.70 8.26 5.42
CA PRO A 83 7.38 9.68 5.47
C PRO A 83 7.07 10.24 4.08
N SER A 84 6.16 11.21 3.99
CA SER A 84 5.98 12.02 2.78
C SER A 84 7.20 12.95 2.55
N PRO A 85 7.53 13.36 1.30
CA PRO A 85 6.77 13.14 0.06
C PRO A 85 6.97 11.75 -0.55
N PHE A 86 5.91 11.21 -1.15
CA PHE A 86 5.98 9.97 -1.91
C PHE A 86 6.40 10.24 -3.34
N HIS A 87 7.07 9.29 -3.98
CA HIS A 87 7.51 9.42 -5.36
C HIS A 87 7.33 8.11 -6.12
N LYS A 88 7.12 8.19 -7.44
CA LYS A 88 7.12 6.99 -8.28
C LYS A 88 8.49 6.31 -8.22
N SER A 89 8.49 5.00 -7.98
CA SER A 89 9.66 4.14 -8.03
C SER A 89 9.37 2.98 -8.97
N ASN A 90 10.36 2.61 -9.78
CA ASN A 90 10.27 1.39 -10.59
C ASN A 90 10.84 0.24 -9.77
N HIS A 91 10.02 -0.78 -9.52
CA HIS A 91 10.53 -2.01 -8.96
C HIS A 91 11.24 -2.83 -10.06
N PRO A 92 12.45 -3.38 -9.83
CA PRO A 92 13.19 -4.15 -10.84
C PRO A 92 12.41 -5.37 -11.37
N ASN A 93 11.47 -5.89 -10.58
CA ASN A 93 10.61 -7.01 -10.97
C ASN A 93 9.27 -6.57 -11.61
N GLY A 94 9.11 -5.29 -11.95
CA GLY A 94 7.85 -4.73 -12.44
C GLY A 94 6.76 -4.67 -11.37
N ALA A 95 5.49 -4.63 -11.81
CA ALA A 95 4.33 -4.61 -10.92
C ALA A 95 4.25 -5.88 -10.06
N ILE A 96 4.31 -5.73 -8.75
CA ILE A 96 4.37 -6.84 -7.79
C ILE A 96 2.98 -7.39 -7.49
N TYR A 97 2.03 -6.52 -7.20
CA TYR A 97 0.67 -6.86 -6.79
C TYR A 97 -0.31 -6.75 -7.96
N SER A 98 -0.28 -5.65 -8.73
CA SER A 98 -1.23 -5.44 -9.83
C SER A 98 -1.04 -6.42 -11.00
N SER A 99 0.11 -7.08 -11.08
CA SER A 99 0.33 -8.20 -12.02
C SER A 99 -0.47 -9.47 -11.68
N GLY A 100 -1.05 -9.56 -10.47
CA GLY A 100 -1.76 -10.74 -9.97
C GLY A 100 -0.86 -11.89 -9.53
N ARG A 101 0.47 -11.76 -9.62
CA ARG A 101 1.42 -12.80 -9.20
C ARG A 101 1.43 -12.99 -7.68
N TYR A 102 1.37 -11.89 -6.94
CA TYR A 102 1.40 -11.88 -5.46
C TYR A 102 0.15 -11.25 -4.86
N TRP A 103 -0.93 -11.15 -5.66
CA TRP A 103 -2.20 -10.60 -5.25
C TRP A 103 -3.32 -11.55 -5.67
N ASN A 104 -4.03 -12.11 -4.69
CA ASN A 104 -5.24 -12.88 -4.95
C ASN A 104 -6.45 -11.94 -4.95
N SER A 105 -7.09 -11.82 -6.12
CA SER A 105 -8.31 -11.05 -6.34
C SER A 105 -9.59 -11.90 -6.35
N ARG A 106 -9.49 -13.21 -6.06
CA ARG A 106 -10.61 -14.17 -6.02
C ARG A 106 -11.02 -14.53 -4.60
#